data_AF-A0A379Z7W3-F1
#
_entry.id   AF-A0A379Z7W3-F1
#
_cell.length_a   1.000
_cell.length_b   1.000
_cell.length_c   1.000
_cell.angle_alpha   90.00
_cell.angle_beta   90.00
_cell.angle_gamma   90.00
#
_symmetry.space_group_name_H-M   'P 1'
#
loop_
_entity.id
_entity.type
_entity.pdbx_description
1 polymer ?
#
loop_
_entity_poly.entity_id
_entity_poly.type
_entity_poly.pdbx_seq_one_letter_code
_entity_poly.pdbx_strand_id
1 'polypeptide(L)'
;MADYVSAGVPFYRSKEIIEKHKGNIISTELFISEEQFNAIKEKFGVPTAGDILLTSVGTLGVPYQVTNIDHFYFKDGNLTWFKNFKKKS
;
A
#
# COMPACT_ATOMS: atom_id res chain seq x y z
N MET A 1 -15.19 -11.36 -2.54
CA MET A 1 -14.37 -11.31 -3.76
C MET A 1 -13.97 -9.86 -3.94
N ALA A 2 -12.69 -9.53 -4.06
CA ALA A 2 -12.32 -8.17 -4.47
C ALA A 2 -12.51 -8.13 -6.00
N ASP A 3 -13.40 -7.27 -6.47
CA ASP A 3 -13.66 -7.11 -7.90
C ASP A 3 -12.54 -6.24 -8.49
N TYR A 4 -11.53 -6.90 -9.05
CA TYR A 4 -10.44 -6.20 -9.73
C TYR A 4 -10.93 -5.59 -11.04
N VAL A 5 -10.44 -4.40 -11.34
CA VAL A 5 -10.71 -3.68 -12.60
C VAL A 5 -9.45 -3.62 -13.45
N SER A 6 -9.61 -3.40 -14.76
CA SER A 6 -8.48 -3.29 -15.69
C SER A 6 -7.65 -2.02 -15.51
N ALA A 7 -8.25 -0.97 -14.93
CA ALA A 7 -7.58 0.29 -14.59
C ALA A 7 -8.31 0.97 -13.42
N GLY A 8 -7.55 1.64 -12.57
CA GLY A 8 -8.07 2.30 -11.36
C GLY A 8 -6.96 2.61 -10.38
N VAL A 9 -7.28 2.57 -9.08
CA VAL A 9 -6.28 2.78 -8.03
C VAL A 9 -5.42 1.52 -7.89
N PRO A 10 -4.08 1.64 -7.94
CA PRO A 10 -3.19 0.51 -7.74
C PRO A 10 -3.46 -0.23 -6.43
N PHE A 11 -3.56 -1.57 -6.52
CA PHE A 11 -3.75 -2.43 -5.37
C PHE A 11 -2.52 -3.32 -5.16
N TYR A 12 -1.56 -2.77 -4.40
CA TYR A 12 -0.22 -3.34 -4.26
C TYR A 12 -0.18 -4.59 -3.38
N ARG A 13 0.67 -5.54 -3.77
CA ARG A 13 1.12 -6.67 -2.99
C ARG A 13 2.53 -6.39 -2.48
N SER A 14 3.10 -7.33 -1.73
CA SER A 14 4.48 -7.22 -1.24
C SER A 14 5.51 -7.02 -2.36
N LYS A 15 5.28 -7.59 -3.56
CA LYS A 15 6.17 -7.40 -4.72
C LYS A 15 6.33 -5.91 -5.05
N GLU A 16 5.22 -5.20 -5.23
CA GLU A 16 5.25 -3.80 -5.63
C GLU A 16 5.87 -2.93 -4.53
N ILE A 17 5.62 -3.25 -3.25
CA ILE A 17 6.27 -2.57 -2.11
C ILE A 17 7.79 -2.77 -2.10
N ILE A 18 8.27 -3.99 -2.42
CA ILE A 18 9.71 -4.28 -2.53
C ILE A 18 10.33 -3.52 -3.71
N GLU A 19 9.62 -3.41 -4.83
CA GLU A 19 10.07 -2.60 -5.98
C GLU A 19 10.15 -1.11 -5.63
N LYS A 20 9.17 -0.59 -4.88
CA LYS A 20 9.21 0.79 -4.35
C LYS A 20 10.42 1.03 -3.47
N HIS A 21 10.69 0.12 -2.53
CA HIS A 21 11.85 0.21 -1.64
C HIS A 21 13.18 0.29 -2.42
N LYS A 22 13.27 -0.44 -3.54
CA LYS A 22 14.47 -0.44 -4.41
C LYS A 22 14.56 0.78 -5.33
N GLY A 23 13.54 1.64 -5.39
CA GLY A 23 13.47 2.74 -6.34
C GLY A 23 13.21 2.29 -7.79
N ASN A 24 12.68 1.08 -7.97
CA ASN A 24 12.40 0.54 -9.30
C ASN A 24 11.09 1.11 -9.87
N ILE A 25 10.95 1.04 -11.20
CA ILE A 25 9.68 1.26 -11.87
C ILE A 25 8.72 0.14 -11.46
N ILE A 26 7.56 0.51 -10.94
CA ILE A 26 6.52 -0.44 -10.51
C ILE A 26 5.71 -0.85 -11.72
N SER A 27 5.50 -2.16 -11.90
CA SER A 27 4.49 -2.70 -12.81
C SER A 27 3.40 -3.39 -11.98
N THR A 28 2.20 -2.83 -11.92
CA THR A 28 1.04 -3.46 -11.28
C THR A 28 -0.01 -3.82 -12.32
N GLU A 29 -0.59 -5.00 -12.16
CA GLU A 29 -1.72 -5.50 -12.97
C GLU A 29 -3.00 -5.56 -12.14
N LEU A 30 -2.92 -5.21 -10.84
CA LEU A 30 -4.03 -5.24 -9.91
C LEU A 30 -4.45 -3.82 -9.58
N PHE A 31 -5.72 -3.55 -9.90
CA PHE A 31 -6.37 -2.28 -9.62
C PHE A 31 -7.72 -2.53 -8.99
N ILE A 32 -8.14 -1.59 -8.16
CA ILE A 32 -9.50 -1.49 -7.63
C ILE A 32 -10.15 -0.23 -8.17
N SER A 33 -11.48 -0.22 -8.26
CA SER A 33 -12.20 0.99 -8.69
C SER A 33 -12.00 2.12 -7.67
N GLU A 34 -12.14 3.36 -8.12
CA GLU A 34 -12.16 4.53 -7.24
C GLU A 34 -13.24 4.41 -6.16
N GLU A 35 -14.41 3.87 -6.51
CA GLU A 35 -15.51 3.62 -5.57
C GLU A 35 -15.07 2.65 -4.45
N GLN A 36 -14.44 1.53 -4.82
CA GLN A 36 -13.94 0.57 -3.86
C GLN A 36 -12.82 1.17 -2.99
N PHE A 37 -11.90 1.93 -3.58
CA PHE A 37 -10.86 2.63 -2.84
C PHE A 37 -11.45 3.60 -1.81
N ASN A 38 -12.43 4.40 -2.20
CA ASN A 38 -13.11 5.36 -1.31
C ASN A 38 -13.87 4.65 -0.19
N ALA A 39 -14.59 3.56 -0.49
CA ALA A 39 -15.27 2.77 0.54
C ALA A 39 -14.30 2.17 1.57
N ILE A 40 -13.14 1.68 1.13
CA ILE A 40 -12.07 1.18 2.01
C ILE A 40 -11.48 2.32 2.84
N LYS A 41 -11.21 3.47 2.21
CA LYS A 41 -10.65 4.66 2.84
C LYS A 41 -11.52 5.15 3.99
N GLU A 42 -12.82 5.24 3.78
CA GLU A 42 -13.76 5.67 4.81
C GLU A 42 -13.82 4.70 5.99
N LYS A 43 -13.69 3.39 5.73
CA LYS A 43 -13.85 2.35 6.75
C LYS A 43 -12.57 2.04 7.54
N PHE A 44 -11.42 2.01 6.87
CA PHE A 44 -10.16 1.51 7.44
C PHE A 44 -9.01 2.53 7.38
N GLY A 45 -9.22 3.65 6.68
CA GLY A 45 -8.16 4.56 6.27
C GLY A 45 -7.34 4.00 5.12
N VAL A 46 -6.38 4.80 4.66
CA VAL A 46 -5.40 4.46 3.62
C VAL A 46 -4.01 4.82 4.08
N PRO A 47 -2.94 4.21 3.52
CA PRO A 47 -1.58 4.64 3.80
C PRO A 47 -1.41 6.13 3.49
N THR A 48 -0.80 6.86 4.42
CA THR A 48 -0.53 8.30 4.29
C THR A 48 0.94 8.58 4.46
N ALA A 49 1.40 9.73 3.95
CA ALA A 49 2.82 10.07 4.01
C ALA A 49 3.39 10.00 5.43
N GLY A 50 4.53 9.33 5.57
CA GLY A 50 5.16 9.05 6.86
C GLY A 50 4.79 7.70 7.47
N ASP A 51 3.72 7.05 7.01
CA ASP A 51 3.42 5.66 7.39
C ASP A 51 4.50 4.71 6.85
N ILE A 52 4.67 3.56 7.51
CA ILE A 52 5.61 2.52 7.10
C ILE A 52 4.85 1.23 6.79
N LEU A 53 5.10 0.67 5.61
CA LEU A 53 4.71 -0.69 5.24
C LEU A 53 5.92 -1.61 5.37
N LEU A 54 5.75 -2.76 6.01
CA LEU A 54 6.79 -3.77 6.19
C LEU A 54 6.30 -5.11 5.67
N THR A 55 7.10 -5.82 4.89
CA THR A 55 6.75 -7.15 4.41
C THR A 55 6.81 -8.19 5.54
N SER A 56 5.71 -8.93 5.71
CA SER A 56 5.51 -9.87 6.83
C SER A 56 5.50 -11.33 6.38
N VAL A 57 5.44 -11.59 5.08
CA VAL A 57 5.46 -12.92 4.45
C VAL A 57 6.26 -12.87 3.15
N GLY A 58 6.93 -13.96 2.79
CA GLY A 58 7.79 -14.04 1.60
C GLY A 58 9.18 -13.46 1.88
N THR A 59 9.57 -12.40 1.17
CA THR A 59 10.77 -11.62 1.54
C THR A 59 10.45 -10.78 2.77
N LEU A 60 10.99 -11.14 3.92
CA LEU A 60 10.64 -10.55 5.21
C LEU A 60 11.40 -9.26 5.51
N GLY A 61 10.73 -8.32 6.18
CA GLY A 61 11.38 -7.17 6.80
C GLY A 61 11.81 -6.06 5.84
N VAL A 62 11.27 -6.01 4.62
CA VAL A 62 11.55 -4.92 3.67
C VAL A 62 10.63 -3.74 3.99
N PRO A 63 11.19 -2.58 4.42
CA PRO A 63 10.38 -1.43 4.78
C PRO A 63 10.15 -0.50 3.59
N TYR A 64 8.99 0.12 3.53
CA TYR A 64 8.71 1.23 2.63
C TYR A 64 8.02 2.34 3.40
N GLN A 65 8.58 3.56 3.34
CA GLN A 65 7.94 4.75 3.89
C GLN A 65 7.07 5.39 2.82
N VAL A 66 5.79 5.56 3.12
CA VAL A 66 4.83 6.21 2.24
C VAL A 66 5.17 7.68 2.10
N THR A 67 5.04 8.21 0.89
CA THR A 67 5.36 9.58 0.50
C THR A 67 4.11 10.35 0.06
N ASN A 68 4.22 11.68 -0.08
CA ASN A 68 3.07 12.51 -0.47
C ASN A 68 2.56 12.26 -1.91
N ILE A 69 3.38 11.65 -2.76
CA ILE A 69 3.01 11.33 -4.15
C ILE A 69 2.36 9.95 -4.27
N ASP A 70 2.30 9.19 -3.18
CA ASP A 70 1.75 7.86 -3.18
C ASP A 70 0.22 7.87 -3.20
N HIS A 71 -0.34 7.19 -4.19
CA HIS A 71 -1.76 6.95 -4.31
C HIS A 71 -2.00 5.48 -4.68
N PHE A 72 -2.23 4.66 -3.65
CA PHE A 72 -2.48 3.24 -3.79
C PHE A 72 -3.18 2.71 -2.55
N TYR A 73 -3.74 1.50 -2.64
CA TYR A 73 -4.06 0.68 -1.49
C TYR A 73 -3.28 -0.64 -1.54
N PHE A 74 -3.21 -1.38 -0.44
CA PHE A 74 -2.43 -2.61 -0.38
C PHE A 74 -3.27 -3.80 0.08
N LYS A 75 -2.92 -4.99 -0.42
CA LYS A 75 -3.61 -6.23 -0.06
C LYS A 75 -3.25 -6.67 1.35
N ASP A 76 -4.25 -7.14 2.06
CA ASP A 76 -4.14 -7.63 3.43
C ASP A 76 -3.29 -8.91 3.58
N GLY A 77 -2.80 -9.13 4.80
CA GLY A 77 -2.15 -10.38 5.22
C GLY A 77 -0.63 -10.46 5.03
N ASN A 78 -0.05 -9.80 4.02
CA ASN A 78 1.37 -9.92 3.70
C ASN A 78 2.23 -8.69 4.06
N LEU A 79 1.57 -7.61 4.49
CA LEU A 79 2.21 -6.35 4.87
C LEU A 79 1.71 -5.94 6.26
N THR A 80 2.63 -5.54 7.13
CA THR A 80 2.33 -4.85 8.38
C THR A 80 2.39 -3.35 8.13
N TRP A 81 1.33 -2.64 8.52
CA TRP A 81 1.22 -1.19 8.38
C TRP A 81 1.40 -0.50 9.74
N PHE A 82 2.49 0.24 9.87
CA PHE A 82 2.76 1.12 11.00
C PHE A 82 2.30 2.53 10.66
N LYS A 83 1.46 3.10 11.52
CA LYS A 83 0.85 4.42 11.33
C LYS A 83 0.75 5.18 12.64
N ASN A 84 0.40 6.46 12.57
CA ASN A 84 0.18 7.34 13.73
C ASN A 84 1.43 7.50 14.61
N PHE A 85 2.61 7.67 13.99
CA PHE A 85 3.84 7.96 14.70
C PHE A 85 3.70 9.27 15.49
N LYS A 86 3.78 9.19 16.82
CA LYS A 86 3.82 10.37 17.67
C LYS A 86 5.23 10.96 17.62
N LYS A 87 5.34 12.23 17.23
CA LYS A 87 6.57 12.98 17.53
C LYS A 87 6.68 13.11 19.04
N LYS A 88 7.85 12.76 19.60
CA LYS A 88 8.17 13.15 20.97
C LYS A 88 8.34 14.67 20.96
N SER A 89 7.43 15.36 21.65
CA SER A 89 7.60 16.76 22.04
C SER A 89 8.64 16.90 23.14
#